data_AF-A0A354J5N7-F1
#
_entry.id   AF-A0A354J5N7-F1
#
_cell.length_a   1.000
_cell.length_b   1.000
_cell.length_c   1.000
_cell.angle_alpha   90.00
_cell.angle_beta   90.00
_cell.angle_gamma   90.00
#
_symmetry.space_group_name_H-M   'P 1'
#
loop_
_entity.id
_entity.type
_entity.pdbx_description
1 polymer ?
#
loop_
_entity_poly.entity_id
_entity_poly.type
_entity_poly.pdbx_seq_one_letter_code
_entity_poly.pdbx_strand_id
1 'polypeptide(L)'
;MAKTETLHIRVEADVKAGVESTLKTLGLSTTEAINIFLHQVILTGGLPFEVKNSRYNAETIAAMQEARDIAAGKIPFKNYNSVAELMENLNSNDED
;
A
#
# COMPACT_ATOMS: atom_id res chain seq x y z
N MET A 1 -5.39 21.06 33.07
CA MET A 1 -4.44 20.67 31.99
C MET A 1 -4.85 19.29 31.52
N ALA A 2 -4.88 19.03 30.21
CA ALA A 2 -5.17 17.69 29.70
C ALA A 2 -4.08 16.71 30.17
N LYS A 3 -4.44 15.44 30.39
CA LYS A 3 -3.48 14.40 30.76
C LYS A 3 -2.50 14.21 29.60
N THR A 4 -1.21 14.36 29.86
CA THR A 4 -0.14 14.10 28.89
C THR A 4 0.45 12.72 29.14
N GLU A 5 0.79 12.03 28.06
CA GLU A 5 1.47 10.73 28.07
C GLU A 5 2.74 10.86 27.22
N THR A 6 3.80 10.15 27.58
CA THR A 6 5.08 10.19 26.86
C THR A 6 5.21 8.99 25.93
N LEU A 7 5.60 9.23 24.68
CA LEU A 7 5.84 8.18 23.69
C LEU A 7 7.34 7.94 23.52
N HIS A 8 7.79 6.71 23.79
CA HIS A 8 9.17 6.28 23.58
C HIS A 8 9.30 5.53 22.24
N ILE A 9 10.02 6.11 21.28
CA ILE A 9 10.19 5.55 19.94
C ILE A 9 11.68 5.23 19.71
N ARG A 10 11.95 4.00 19.25
CA ARG A 10 13.29 3.64 18.75
C ARG A 10 13.35 3.92 17.26
N VAL A 11 14.40 4.60 16.84
CA VAL A 11 14.66 4.96 15.44
C VAL A 11 16.16 4.86 15.17
N GLU A 12 16.52 4.48 13.95
CA GLU A 12 17.90 4.47 13.49
C GLU A 12 18.46 5.90 13.45
N ALA A 13 19.76 6.05 13.72
CA ALA A 13 20.40 7.37 13.81
C ALA A 13 20.30 8.15 12.48
N ASP A 14 20.54 7.47 11.36
CA ASP A 14 20.52 8.09 10.03
C ASP A 14 19.10 8.53 9.64
N VAL A 15 18.09 7.72 9.98
CA VAL A 15 16.67 8.06 9.77
C VAL A 15 16.30 9.30 10.59
N LYS A 16 16.71 9.35 11.87
CA LYS A 16 16.46 10.52 12.72
C LYS A 16 17.09 11.78 12.15
N ALA A 17 18.35 11.71 11.72
CA ALA A 17 19.05 12.85 11.13
C ALA A 17 18.36 13.34 9.84
N GLY A 18 17.93 12.41 8.98
CA GLY A 18 17.17 12.74 7.77
C GLY A 18 15.84 13.43 8.06
N VAL A 19 15.08 12.93 9.04
CA VAL A 19 13.81 13.53 9.49
C VAL A 19 14.03 14.93 10.04
N GLU A 20 15.01 15.11 10.93
CA GLU A 20 15.30 16.42 11.54
C GLU A 20 15.72 17.45 10.49
N SER A 21 16.58 17.07 9.54
CA SER A 21 16.97 17.95 8.43
C SER A 21 15.77 18.34 7.56
N THR A 22 14.88 17.38 7.28
CA THR A 22 13.69 17.61 6.44
C THR A 22 12.70 18.54 7.13
N LEU A 23 12.33 18.24 8.38
CA LEU A 23 11.35 19.02 9.13
C LEU A 23 11.84 20.44 9.45
N LYS A 24 13.15 20.62 9.62
CA LYS A 24 13.75 21.95 9.79
C LYS A 24 13.50 22.87 8.60
N THR A 25 13.44 22.35 7.38
CA THR A 25 13.08 23.14 6.19
C THR A 25 11.63 23.65 6.24
N LEU A 26 10.77 22.95 6.99
CA LEU A 26 9.37 23.29 7.21
C LEU A 26 9.15 24.10 8.50
N GLY A 27 10.21 24.42 9.24
CA GLY A 27 10.13 25.11 10.53
C GLY A 27 9.52 24.28 11.66
N LEU A 28 9.56 22.94 11.55
CA LEU A 28 8.98 22.02 12.51
C LEU A 28 10.05 21.22 13.26
N SER A 29 9.79 20.95 14.53
CA SER A 29 10.49 19.92 15.30
C SER A 29 9.89 18.52 15.06
N THR A 30 10.67 17.48 15.34
CA THR A 30 10.20 16.09 15.28
C THR A 30 8.99 15.86 16.20
N THR A 31 8.95 16.48 17.37
CA THR A 31 7.82 16.36 18.31
C THR A 31 6.55 16.98 17.76
N GLU A 32 6.63 18.14 17.11
CA GLU A 32 5.47 18.77 16.47
C GLU A 32 4.95 17.92 15.31
N ALA A 33 5.86 17.41 14.47
CA ALA A 33 5.48 16.54 13.36
C ALA A 33 4.81 15.23 13.83
N ILE A 34 5.31 14.60 14.89
CA ILE A 34 4.68 13.41 15.49
C ILE A 34 3.30 13.75 16.03
N ASN A 35 3.14 14.88 16.73
CA ASN A 35 1.82 15.31 17.19
C ASN A 35 0.85 15.53 16.04
N ILE A 36 1.27 16.19 14.96
CA ILE A 36 0.45 16.37 13.76
C ILE A 36 0.06 15.01 13.17
N PHE A 37 1.00 14.07 13.05
CA PHE A 37 0.73 12.72 12.56
C PHE A 37 -0.32 11.99 13.40
N LEU A 38 -0.22 12.03 14.73
CA LEU A 38 -1.20 11.39 15.63
C LEU A 38 -2.60 11.97 15.47
N HIS A 39 -2.73 13.30 15.32
CA HIS A 39 -4.02 13.93 15.05
C HIS A 39 -4.58 13.56 13.68
N GLN A 40 -3.71 13.43 12.67
CA GLN A 40 -4.13 13.00 11.34
C GLN A 40 -4.66 11.57 11.36
N VAL A 41 -4.05 10.65 12.13
CA VAL A 41 -4.56 9.29 12.30
C VAL A 41 -5.98 9.28 12.89
N ILE A 42 -6.24 10.13 13.89
CA ILE A 42 -7.57 10.27 14.49
C ILE A 42 -8.57 10.83 13.45
N LEU A 43 -8.16 11.84 12.70
CA LEU A 43 -9.02 12.52 11.73
C LEU A 43 -9.41 11.62 10.56
N THR A 44 -8.48 10.81 10.05
CA THR A 44 -8.71 9.93 8.89
C THR A 44 -9.28 8.58 9.28
N GLY A 45 -9.24 8.19 10.56
CA GLY A 45 -9.60 6.84 11.01
C GLY A 45 -8.65 5.76 10.49
N GLY A 46 -7.41 6.13 10.13
CA GLY A 46 -6.43 5.22 9.52
C GLY A 46 -5.06 5.88 9.36
N LEU A 47 -4.19 5.31 8.53
CA LEU A 47 -2.93 5.97 8.21
C LEU A 47 -3.18 7.21 7.34
N PRO A 48 -2.53 8.35 7.63
CA PRO A 48 -2.74 9.60 6.90
C PRO A 48 -1.96 9.66 5.59
N PHE A 49 -1.68 8.49 5.02
CA PHE A 49 -1.06 8.27 3.73
C PHE A 49 -1.53 6.91 3.22
N GLU A 50 -1.47 6.75 1.92
CA GLU A 50 -1.91 5.52 1.29
C GLU A 50 -0.94 4.37 1.58
N VAL A 51 -1.47 3.27 2.14
CA VAL A 51 -0.67 2.08 2.43
C VAL A 51 -0.60 1.24 1.16
N LYS A 52 0.41 1.53 0.34
CA LYS A 52 0.68 0.79 -0.89
C LYS A 52 2.00 0.03 -0.76
N ASN A 53 1.99 -1.24 -1.16
CA ASN A 53 3.23 -1.91 -1.52
C ASN A 53 3.72 -1.29 -2.84
N SER A 54 4.89 -0.63 -2.82
CA SER A 54 5.47 -0.01 -4.03
C SER A 54 5.74 -1.02 -5.16
N ARG A 55 5.75 -2.32 -4.83
CA ARG A 55 5.91 -3.42 -5.78
C ARG A 55 4.89 -4.50 -5.41
N TYR A 56 4.07 -4.90 -6.38
CA TYR A 56 3.22 -6.06 -6.22
C TYR A 56 4.06 -7.32 -5.96
N ASN A 57 3.46 -8.34 -5.36
CA ASN A 57 4.15 -9.62 -5.18
C ASN A 57 4.49 -10.25 -6.55
N ALA A 58 5.41 -11.22 -6.55
CA ALA A 58 5.88 -11.84 -7.79
C ALA A 58 4.73 -12.48 -8.60
N GLU A 59 3.76 -13.07 -7.92
CA GLU A 59 2.58 -13.70 -8.50
C GLU A 59 1.71 -12.69 -9.27
N THR A 60 1.38 -11.56 -8.66
CA THR A 60 0.57 -10.52 -9.29
C THR A 60 1.32 -9.91 -10.49
N ILE A 61 2.64 -9.74 -10.37
CA ILE A 61 3.49 -9.29 -11.50
C ILE A 61 3.44 -10.29 -12.65
N ALA A 62 3.54 -11.59 -12.35
CA ALA A 62 3.47 -12.65 -13.36
C ALA A 62 2.09 -12.69 -14.04
N ALA A 63 1.00 -12.63 -13.27
CA ALA A 63 -0.37 -12.59 -13.81
C ALA A 63 -0.60 -11.36 -14.72
N MET A 64 -0.08 -10.19 -14.33
CA MET A 64 -0.13 -9.00 -15.20
C MET A 64 0.66 -9.18 -16.50
N GLN A 65 1.79 -9.89 -16.45
CA GLN A 65 2.60 -10.18 -17.64
C GLN A 65 1.89 -11.18 -18.55
N GLU A 66 1.32 -12.24 -17.98
CA GLU A 66 0.50 -13.22 -18.68
C GLU A 66 -0.67 -12.53 -19.40
N ALA A 67 -1.41 -11.67 -18.70
CA ALA A 67 -2.52 -10.92 -19.30
C ALA A 67 -2.08 -10.05 -20.50
N ARG A 68 -0.89 -9.45 -20.44
CA ARG A 68 -0.31 -8.69 -21.58
C ARG A 68 0.05 -9.60 -22.73
N ASP A 69 0.60 -10.77 -22.45
CA ASP A 69 1.00 -11.72 -23.48
C ASP A 69 -0.22 -12.37 -24.16
N ILE A 70 -1.30 -12.60 -23.41
CA ILE A 70 -2.63 -12.96 -23.93
C ILE A 70 -3.16 -11.85 -24.86
N ALA A 71 -3.17 -10.60 -24.40
CA ALA A 71 -3.65 -9.46 -25.20
C ALA A 71 -2.82 -9.24 -26.47
N ALA A 72 -1.52 -9.56 -26.43
CA ALA A 72 -0.62 -9.52 -27.57
C ALA A 72 -0.71 -10.78 -28.47
N GLY A 73 -1.56 -11.76 -28.13
CA GLY A 73 -1.77 -12.99 -28.89
C GLY A 73 -0.61 -13.98 -28.82
N LYS A 74 0.28 -13.86 -27.83
CA LYS A 74 1.46 -14.72 -27.69
C LYS A 74 1.16 -16.06 -27.02
N ILE A 75 0.09 -16.13 -26.24
CA ILE A 75 -0.28 -17.31 -25.45
C ILE A 75 -1.75 -17.64 -25.75
N PRO A 76 -2.11 -18.92 -25.96
CA PRO A 76 -3.50 -19.33 -26.10
C PRO A 76 -4.26 -19.04 -24.81
N PHE A 77 -5.49 -18.55 -24.94
CA PHE A 77 -6.34 -18.18 -23.83
C PHE A 77 -7.75 -18.72 -24.02
N LYS A 78 -8.48 -18.89 -22.92
CA LYS A 78 -9.87 -19.30 -22.93
C LYS A 78 -10.76 -18.07 -23.12
N ASN A 79 -11.66 -18.15 -24.10
CA ASN A 79 -12.58 -17.08 -24.45
C ASN A 79 -13.98 -17.47 -23.98
N TYR A 80 -14.77 -16.48 -23.58
CA TYR A 80 -16.16 -16.70 -23.17
C TYR A 80 -17.07 -15.85 -24.05
N ASN A 81 -18.17 -16.43 -24.52
CA ASN A 81 -19.12 -15.75 -25.39
C ASN A 81 -20.20 -15.00 -24.58
N SER A 82 -20.27 -15.24 -23.27
CA SER A 82 -21.19 -14.56 -22.37
C SER A 82 -20.64 -14.46 -20.94
N VAL A 83 -21.18 -13.49 -20.18
CA VAL A 83 -20.87 -13.37 -18.74
C VAL A 83 -21.33 -14.62 -17.98
N ALA A 84 -22.42 -15.27 -18.39
CA ALA A 84 -22.90 -16.49 -17.76
C ALA A 84 -21.87 -17.63 -17.87
N GLU A 85 -21.31 -17.83 -19.06
CA GLU A 85 -20.28 -18.84 -19.33
C GLU A 85 -18.98 -18.56 -18.53
N LEU A 86 -18.57 -17.29 -18.44
CA LEU A 86 -17.43 -16.87 -17.61
C LEU A 86 -17.67 -17.18 -16.13
N MET A 87 -18.84 -16.80 -15.60
CA MET A 87 -19.17 -16.99 -14.18
C MET A 87 -19.36 -18.46 -13.83
N GLU A 88 -19.85 -19.29 -14.76
CA GLU A 88 -19.91 -20.74 -14.57
C GLU A 88 -18.51 -21.32 -14.38
N ASN A 89 -17.52 -20.91 -15.18
CA ASN A 89 -16.14 -21.38 -15.02
C ASN A 89 -15.42 -20.84 -13.78
N LEU A 90 -15.68 -19.60 -13.35
CA LEU A 90 -15.08 -19.06 -12.12
C LEU A 90 -15.62 -19.73 -10.86
N ASN A 91 -16.86 -20.23 -10.91
CA ASN A 91 -17.53 -20.87 -9.77
C ASN A 91 -17.46 -22.41 -9.82
N SER A 92 -17.03 -23.00 -10.94
CA SER A 92 -16.61 -24.39 -10.95
C SER A 92 -15.32 -24.49 -10.14
N ASN A 93 -15.39 -25.11 -8.97
CA ASN A 93 -14.25 -25.41 -8.11
C ASN A 93 -13.35 -26.47 -8.77
N ASP A 94 -12.75 -26.12 -9.91
CA ASP A 94 -11.68 -26.93 -10.49
C ASP A 94 -10.41 -26.66 -9.67
N GLU A 95 -10.25 -27.49 -8.62
CA GLU A 95 -8.94 -27.83 -8.08
C GLU A 95 -8.15 -28.50 -9.22
N ASP A 96 -7.23 -27.74 -9.82
CA ASP A 96 -5.99 -28.26 -10.42
C ASP A 96 -4.81 -27.42 -9.90
#